data_AF-A0A969KKN0-F1
#
_entry.id   AF-A0A969KKN0-F1
#
_cell.length_a   1.000
_cell.length_b   1.000
_cell.length_c   1.000
_cell.angle_alpha   90.00
_cell.angle_beta   90.00
_cell.angle_gamma   90.00
#
_symmetry.space_group_name_H-M   'P 1'
#
loop_
_entity.id
_entity.type
_entity.pdbx_description
1 polymer ?
#
loop_
_entity_poly.entity_id
_entity_poly.type
_entity_poly.pdbx_seq_one_letter_code
_entity_poly.pdbx_strand_id
1 'polypeptide(L)'
;MKNIHFFLSLTFFVAIAFTANAQYQTLVLNYEKSCFGENEPLPSNKNFVITGVANTNIPYVEVAIYDSKHKEDDAPVYETFWKRDLNSQSPKFTVPVNQHLRESKSYDVLVKYYRVATDREADALQTNITNTLDAYIDQSYKLSNSNIDFNKSAKKTIADMNEIVITGMSQYRHRTRFTFKSFSDVVEMKIDQIESQSLKSISNANAANGDDAGTRVIFRDKLLTELKEMIRTEVGQYLNRELYIMVDDKYIEDYPTEELQNSLPVNIGYGGALLSTDFNDFNYTAGPYLGLSFPFGKEGSQSKFLQRSSLSFGVILDQNLFDQDNVAYTGPIFGVPVYGALGYRAFRFIRVNAGVTVLENVGTSNIQVHPFIGISAELNLSLSLAKE
;
A
#
# COMPACT_ATOMS: atom_id res chain seq x y z
N MET A 1 -11.52 -34.75 42.24
CA MET A 1 -10.61 -34.99 41.09
C MET A 1 -11.29 -34.88 39.72
N LYS A 2 -12.57 -35.26 39.56
CA LYS A 2 -13.31 -35.15 38.27
C LYS A 2 -13.36 -33.74 37.66
N ASN A 3 -13.48 -32.69 38.48
CA ASN A 3 -13.62 -31.31 38.01
C ASN A 3 -12.30 -30.69 37.50
N ILE A 4 -11.14 -31.20 37.94
CA ILE A 4 -9.82 -30.72 37.51
C ILE A 4 -9.53 -31.18 36.09
N HIS A 5 -9.89 -32.42 35.73
CA HIS A 5 -9.72 -32.92 34.36
C HIS A 5 -10.64 -32.21 33.37
N PHE A 6 -11.85 -31.83 33.79
CA PHE A 6 -12.76 -31.04 32.96
C PHE A 6 -12.21 -29.63 32.67
N PHE A 7 -11.68 -28.94 33.69
CA PHE A 7 -11.03 -27.64 33.50
C PHE A 7 -9.79 -27.73 32.61
N LEU A 8 -8.93 -28.73 32.83
CA LEU A 8 -7.75 -28.96 31.98
C LEU A 8 -8.12 -29.28 30.52
N SER A 9 -9.17 -30.08 30.29
CA SER A 9 -9.64 -30.34 28.93
C SER A 9 -10.23 -29.10 28.26
N LEU A 10 -10.93 -28.25 29.01
CA LEU A 10 -11.51 -27.01 28.50
C LEU A 10 -10.42 -25.99 28.15
N THR A 11 -9.42 -25.83 29.02
CA THR A 11 -8.26 -24.94 28.76
C THR A 11 -7.45 -25.43 27.56
N PHE A 12 -7.29 -26.74 27.39
CA PHE A 12 -6.61 -27.31 26.22
C PHE A 12 -7.41 -27.11 24.92
N PHE A 13 -8.74 -27.24 24.95
CA PHE A 13 -9.60 -26.99 23.80
C PHE A 13 -9.62 -25.51 23.37
N VAL A 14 -9.63 -24.61 24.36
CA VAL A 14 -9.53 -23.16 24.13
C VAL A 14 -8.15 -22.81 23.56
N ALA A 15 -7.07 -23.43 24.03
CA ALA A 15 -5.72 -23.21 23.49
C ALA A 15 -5.56 -23.67 22.03
N ILE A 16 -6.18 -24.79 21.64
CA ILE A 16 -6.17 -25.29 20.25
C ILE A 16 -6.98 -24.37 19.32
N ALA A 17 -8.07 -23.76 19.80
CA ALA A 17 -8.86 -22.82 19.01
C ALA A 17 -8.07 -21.54 18.64
N PHE A 18 -7.05 -21.17 19.42
CA PHE A 18 -6.23 -19.97 19.14
C PHE A 18 -5.17 -20.17 18.05
N THR A 19 -4.80 -21.40 17.69
CA THR A 19 -3.72 -21.66 16.70
C THR A 19 -4.19 -21.71 15.24
N ALA A 20 -5.49 -21.61 14.95
CA ALA A 20 -6.05 -21.87 13.62
C ALA A 20 -6.23 -20.64 12.70
N ASN A 21 -5.86 -19.42 13.12
CA ASN A 21 -6.22 -18.18 12.39
C ASN A 21 -5.06 -17.51 11.61
N ALA A 22 -4.09 -18.27 11.11
CA ALA A 22 -2.93 -17.70 10.41
C ALA A 22 -2.80 -18.09 8.92
N GLN A 23 -3.85 -18.67 8.30
CA GLN A 23 -3.81 -19.00 6.87
C GLN A 23 -4.24 -17.77 6.05
N TYR A 24 -3.36 -17.29 5.16
CA TYR A 24 -3.71 -16.25 4.20
C TYR A 24 -4.82 -16.71 3.27
N GLN A 25 -5.82 -15.87 3.06
CA GLN A 25 -6.87 -16.15 2.08
C GLN A 25 -6.26 -16.23 0.69
N THR A 26 -6.59 -17.29 -0.05
CA THR A 26 -6.05 -17.55 -1.38
C THR A 26 -7.17 -17.41 -2.40
N LEU A 27 -7.00 -16.47 -3.32
CA LEU A 27 -7.90 -16.24 -4.45
C LEU A 27 -7.36 -16.96 -5.68
N VAL A 28 -8.17 -17.81 -6.29
CA VAL A 28 -7.81 -18.56 -7.49
C VAL A 28 -8.35 -17.85 -8.72
N LEU A 29 -7.48 -17.29 -9.56
CA LEU A 29 -7.87 -16.66 -10.81
C LEU A 29 -8.49 -17.68 -11.77
N ASN A 30 -9.76 -17.47 -12.10
CA ASN A 30 -10.42 -18.10 -13.22
C ASN A 30 -10.21 -17.24 -14.47
N TYR A 31 -9.22 -17.64 -15.27
CA TYR A 31 -8.81 -16.91 -16.46
C TYR A 31 -9.95 -16.77 -17.49
N GLU A 32 -10.78 -17.79 -17.68
CA GLU A 32 -11.89 -17.77 -18.65
C GLU A 32 -13.04 -16.86 -18.20
N LYS A 33 -13.39 -16.91 -16.91
CA LYS A 33 -14.52 -16.14 -16.35
C LYS A 33 -14.15 -14.71 -15.95
N SER A 34 -12.87 -14.32 -16.00
CA SER A 34 -12.39 -13.02 -15.50
C SER A 34 -12.74 -12.76 -14.03
N CYS A 35 -12.69 -13.78 -13.18
CA CYS A 35 -13.03 -13.65 -11.76
C CYS A 35 -12.14 -14.51 -10.87
N PHE A 36 -12.22 -14.33 -9.55
CA PHE A 36 -11.55 -15.20 -8.59
C PHE A 36 -12.53 -16.25 -8.05
N GLY A 37 -12.14 -17.52 -8.03
CA GLY A 37 -12.98 -18.63 -7.59
C GLY A 37 -14.31 -18.69 -8.37
N GLU A 38 -15.41 -18.60 -7.65
CA GLU A 38 -16.77 -18.41 -8.19
C GLU A 38 -17.27 -16.98 -7.90
N ASN A 39 -16.46 -15.98 -8.29
CA ASN A 39 -16.68 -14.55 -8.04
C ASN A 39 -16.56 -14.15 -6.54
N GLU A 40 -15.58 -14.73 -5.85
CA GLU A 40 -15.26 -14.41 -4.46
C GLU A 40 -14.68 -12.98 -4.36
N PRO A 41 -15.16 -12.12 -3.44
CA PRO A 41 -14.67 -10.75 -3.31
C PRO A 41 -13.20 -10.67 -2.87
N LEU A 42 -12.56 -9.53 -3.15
CA LEU A 42 -11.21 -9.24 -2.70
C LEU A 42 -11.15 -9.07 -1.15
N PRO A 43 -10.21 -9.73 -0.47
CA PRO A 43 -9.94 -9.53 0.96
C PRO A 43 -9.73 -8.07 1.36
N SER A 44 -10.57 -7.55 2.26
CA SER A 44 -10.40 -6.22 2.84
C SER A 44 -9.55 -6.28 4.12
N ASN A 45 -8.70 -5.27 4.35
CA ASN A 45 -7.91 -5.08 5.58
C ASN A 45 -7.01 -6.26 6.00
N LYS A 46 -6.71 -7.20 5.10
CA LYS A 46 -5.84 -8.36 5.35
C LYS A 46 -4.97 -8.67 4.14
N ASN A 47 -3.83 -9.28 4.37
CA ASN A 47 -2.99 -9.82 3.31
C ASN A 47 -3.66 -11.06 2.72
N PHE A 48 -3.46 -11.27 1.43
CA PHE A 48 -4.00 -12.41 0.71
C PHE A 48 -3.04 -12.86 -0.39
N VAL A 49 -3.36 -13.98 -1.02
CA VAL A 49 -2.54 -14.57 -2.07
C VAL A 49 -3.40 -14.72 -3.32
N ILE A 50 -2.87 -14.34 -4.48
CA ILE A 50 -3.49 -14.65 -5.76
C ILE A 50 -2.73 -15.82 -6.38
N THR A 51 -3.46 -16.82 -6.84
CA THR A 51 -2.92 -17.94 -7.61
C THR A 51 -3.66 -18.09 -8.92
N GLY A 52 -2.98 -18.59 -9.94
CA GLY A 52 -3.59 -18.90 -11.23
C GLY A 52 -2.70 -19.82 -12.04
N VAL A 53 -3.12 -20.13 -13.26
CA VAL A 53 -2.36 -20.98 -14.17
C VAL A 53 -1.28 -20.15 -14.86
N ALA A 54 -0.04 -20.60 -14.78
CA ALA A 54 1.07 -20.13 -15.58
C ALA A 54 1.63 -21.34 -16.32
N ASN A 55 1.31 -21.45 -17.62
CA ASN A 55 1.86 -22.49 -18.48
C ASN A 55 3.41 -22.52 -18.39
N THR A 56 4.04 -23.63 -18.78
CA THR A 56 5.50 -23.81 -18.76
C THR A 56 6.26 -22.71 -19.51
N ASN A 57 5.64 -22.12 -20.53
CA ASN A 57 6.21 -21.03 -21.34
C ASN A 57 6.10 -19.65 -20.67
N ILE A 58 5.42 -19.55 -19.54
CA ILE A 58 5.23 -18.33 -18.76
C ILE A 58 6.04 -18.45 -17.46
N PRO A 59 7.30 -17.98 -17.44
CA PRO A 59 8.13 -17.94 -16.25
C PRO A 59 7.90 -16.69 -15.39
N TYR A 60 7.09 -15.73 -15.82
CA TYR A 60 6.95 -14.45 -15.13
C TYR A 60 5.53 -13.89 -15.26
N VAL A 61 4.95 -13.45 -14.15
CA VAL A 61 3.60 -12.90 -14.05
C VAL A 61 3.64 -11.65 -13.17
N GLU A 62 3.05 -10.55 -13.63
CA GLU A 62 2.83 -9.34 -12.81
C GLU A 62 1.37 -9.24 -12.45
N VAL A 63 1.11 -8.79 -11.22
CA VAL A 63 -0.23 -8.45 -10.75
C VAL A 63 -0.21 -7.02 -10.24
N ALA A 64 -1.04 -6.19 -10.85
CA ALA A 64 -1.27 -4.81 -10.47
C ALA A 64 -2.73 -4.62 -10.05
N ILE A 65 -2.94 -3.83 -9.00
CA ILE A 65 -4.25 -3.49 -8.45
C ILE A 65 -4.41 -1.97 -8.52
N TYR A 66 -5.50 -1.52 -9.13
CA TYR A 66 -5.84 -0.11 -9.31
C TYR A 66 -7.14 0.24 -8.59
N ASP A 67 -7.34 1.52 -8.23
CA ASP A 67 -8.65 1.98 -7.76
C ASP A 67 -9.63 1.95 -8.96
N SER A 68 -10.91 1.63 -8.75
CA SER A 68 -11.86 1.32 -9.83
C SER A 68 -12.23 2.51 -10.74
N LYS A 69 -11.64 3.68 -10.50
CA LYS A 69 -11.82 4.91 -11.27
C LYS A 69 -10.49 5.46 -11.76
N HIS A 70 -9.49 4.61 -11.87
CA HIS A 70 -8.17 5.02 -12.34
C HIS A 70 -8.22 5.42 -13.82
N LYS A 71 -7.34 6.35 -14.18
CA LYS A 71 -7.02 6.67 -15.57
C LYS A 71 -5.90 5.76 -16.05
N GLU A 72 -5.75 5.62 -17.36
CA GLU A 72 -4.74 4.77 -18.00
C GLU A 72 -3.30 5.05 -17.51
N ASP A 73 -2.99 6.29 -17.14
CA ASP A 73 -1.67 6.73 -16.64
C ASP A 73 -1.53 6.69 -15.09
N ASP A 74 -2.58 6.32 -14.36
CA ASP A 74 -2.53 6.31 -12.90
C ASP A 74 -1.67 5.15 -12.40
N ALA A 75 -0.82 5.43 -11.40
CA ALA A 75 -0.02 4.40 -10.76
C ALA A 75 -0.92 3.39 -10.01
N PRO A 76 -0.57 2.09 -10.02
CA PRO A 76 -1.31 1.10 -9.28
C PRO A 76 -1.24 1.37 -7.77
N VAL A 77 -2.34 1.03 -7.08
CA VAL A 77 -2.39 1.02 -5.60
C VAL A 77 -1.41 -0.01 -5.06
N TYR A 78 -1.22 -1.11 -5.77
CA TYR A 78 -0.25 -2.14 -5.45
C TYR A 78 0.21 -2.89 -6.69
N GLU A 79 1.49 -3.20 -6.74
CA GLU A 79 2.08 -4.03 -7.80
C GLU A 79 3.01 -5.07 -7.19
N THR A 80 2.93 -6.29 -7.72
CA THR A 80 3.75 -7.42 -7.30
C THR A 80 3.98 -8.35 -8.48
N PHE A 81 4.94 -9.27 -8.35
CA PHE A 81 5.27 -10.21 -9.41
C PHE A 81 5.59 -11.58 -8.86
N TRP A 82 5.31 -12.59 -9.66
CA TRP A 82 5.77 -13.95 -9.49
C TRP A 82 6.78 -14.28 -10.59
N LYS A 83 7.87 -14.94 -10.20
CA LYS A 83 8.81 -15.54 -11.13
C LYS A 83 8.94 -17.02 -10.82
N ARG A 84 9.01 -17.82 -11.87
CA ARG A 84 9.27 -19.24 -11.79
C ARG A 84 10.69 -19.47 -11.27
N ASP A 85 10.79 -20.32 -10.27
CA ASP A 85 12.07 -20.83 -9.80
C ASP A 85 12.76 -21.60 -10.92
N LEU A 86 14.10 -21.51 -10.99
CA LEU A 86 14.89 -22.05 -12.10
C LEU A 86 14.65 -23.54 -12.38
N ASN A 87 14.30 -24.30 -11.34
CA ASN A 87 14.09 -25.75 -11.42
C ASN A 87 12.60 -26.16 -11.33
N SER A 88 11.67 -25.19 -11.29
CA SER A 88 10.26 -25.47 -11.06
C SER A 88 9.46 -25.61 -12.36
N GLN A 89 8.80 -26.75 -12.52
CA GLN A 89 7.85 -27.02 -13.61
C GLN A 89 6.39 -26.74 -13.18
N SER A 90 6.17 -26.06 -12.06
CA SER A 90 4.81 -25.79 -11.54
C SER A 90 3.96 -25.04 -12.58
N PRO A 91 2.81 -25.56 -13.02
CA PRO A 91 1.93 -24.86 -13.96
C PRO A 91 1.14 -23.73 -13.29
N LYS A 92 1.52 -23.32 -12.08
CA LYS A 92 0.78 -22.36 -11.26
C LYS A 92 1.70 -21.24 -10.80
N PHE A 93 1.20 -20.02 -10.85
CA PHE A 93 1.79 -18.88 -10.16
C PHE A 93 1.11 -18.69 -8.80
N THR A 94 1.85 -18.10 -7.87
CA THR A 94 1.35 -17.76 -6.54
C THR A 94 2.04 -16.48 -6.12
N VAL A 95 1.26 -15.42 -5.95
CA VAL A 95 1.79 -14.09 -5.63
C VAL A 95 1.10 -13.53 -4.39
N PRO A 96 1.87 -13.14 -3.35
CA PRO A 96 1.30 -12.51 -2.17
C PRO A 96 0.95 -11.04 -2.47
N VAL A 97 -0.22 -10.64 -1.97
CA VAL A 97 -0.70 -9.26 -1.93
C VAL A 97 -0.63 -8.78 -0.49
N ASN A 98 0.34 -7.91 -0.22
CA ASN A 98 0.60 -7.36 1.11
C ASN A 98 -0.01 -5.96 1.31
N GLN A 99 -0.89 -5.54 0.40
CA GLN A 99 -1.63 -4.29 0.50
C GLN A 99 -2.99 -4.54 1.15
N HIS A 100 -3.27 -3.79 2.21
CA HIS A 100 -4.60 -3.78 2.81
C HIS A 100 -5.56 -2.98 1.92
N LEU A 101 -6.50 -3.67 1.28
CA LEU A 101 -7.56 -3.07 0.49
C LEU A 101 -8.67 -2.54 1.39
N ARG A 102 -9.32 -1.44 0.98
CA ARG A 102 -10.42 -0.85 1.75
C ARG A 102 -11.68 -1.69 1.58
N GLU A 103 -12.45 -1.82 2.66
CA GLU A 103 -13.78 -2.44 2.65
C GLU A 103 -14.77 -1.67 1.75
N SER A 104 -15.79 -2.38 1.25
CA SER A 104 -16.88 -1.82 0.43
C SER A 104 -16.42 -0.94 -0.73
N LYS A 105 -15.26 -1.28 -1.31
CA LYS A 105 -14.68 -0.61 -2.47
C LYS A 105 -14.49 -1.62 -3.59
N SER A 106 -14.57 -1.14 -4.82
CA SER A 106 -14.14 -1.92 -5.99
C SER A 106 -12.71 -1.56 -6.36
N TYR A 107 -12.01 -2.51 -6.96
CA TYR A 107 -10.67 -2.36 -7.49
C TYR A 107 -10.57 -3.06 -8.84
N ASP A 108 -9.73 -2.52 -9.72
CA ASP A 108 -9.40 -3.18 -10.97
C ASP A 108 -8.14 -4.02 -10.76
N VAL A 109 -8.14 -5.24 -11.30
CA VAL A 109 -7.00 -6.16 -11.19
C VAL A 109 -6.48 -6.49 -12.58
N LEU A 110 -5.20 -6.21 -12.80
CA LEU A 110 -4.49 -6.49 -14.04
C LEU A 110 -3.43 -7.57 -13.80
N VAL A 111 -3.56 -8.68 -14.50
CA VAL A 111 -2.60 -9.79 -14.47
C VAL A 111 -1.90 -9.87 -15.81
N LYS A 112 -0.59 -9.62 -15.87
CA LYS A 112 0.20 -9.64 -17.10
C LYS A 112 1.07 -10.89 -17.14
N TYR A 113 1.06 -11.59 -18.27
CA TYR A 113 1.81 -12.82 -18.50
C TYR A 113 2.97 -12.58 -19.45
N TYR A 114 4.15 -13.05 -19.08
CA TYR A 114 5.36 -12.84 -19.85
C TYR A 114 6.05 -14.17 -20.16
N ARG A 115 6.56 -14.30 -21.39
CA ARG A 115 7.45 -15.39 -21.81
C ARG A 115 8.88 -14.91 -21.95
N VAL A 116 9.82 -15.84 -22.05
CA VAL A 116 11.21 -15.54 -22.47
C VAL A 116 11.17 -14.89 -23.86
N ALA A 117 11.78 -13.72 -23.99
CA ALA A 117 12.02 -13.09 -25.28
C ALA A 117 13.08 -13.91 -26.04
N THR A 118 12.86 -14.11 -27.33
CA THR A 118 13.88 -14.75 -28.18
C THR A 118 15.02 -13.77 -28.44
N ASP A 119 16.22 -14.28 -28.75
CA ASP A 119 17.38 -13.44 -29.10
C ASP A 119 17.04 -12.43 -30.21
N ARG A 120 16.27 -12.87 -31.22
CA ARG A 120 15.80 -12.01 -32.32
C ARG A 120 14.91 -10.86 -31.85
N GLU A 121 14.05 -11.10 -30.86
CA GLU A 121 13.16 -10.06 -30.31
C GLU A 121 13.93 -9.08 -29.44
N ALA A 122 14.90 -9.57 -28.67
CA ALA A 122 15.81 -8.73 -27.89
C ALA A 122 16.66 -7.83 -28.81
N ASP A 123 17.23 -8.40 -29.89
CA ASP A 123 18.01 -7.66 -30.88
C ASP A 123 17.15 -6.62 -31.62
N ALA A 124 15.90 -6.98 -31.97
CA ALA A 124 14.96 -6.07 -32.59
C ALA A 124 14.59 -4.91 -31.64
N LEU A 125 14.35 -5.19 -30.36
CA LEU A 125 14.10 -4.17 -29.34
C LEU A 125 15.29 -3.21 -29.22
N GLN A 126 16.50 -3.76 -29.11
CA GLN A 126 17.71 -2.96 -29.02
C GLN A 126 17.87 -2.06 -30.24
N THR A 127 17.77 -2.63 -31.43
CA THR A 127 17.89 -1.88 -32.70
C THR A 127 16.84 -0.78 -32.80
N ASN A 128 15.59 -1.06 -32.42
CA ASN A 128 14.51 -0.07 -32.47
C ASN A 128 14.74 1.08 -31.49
N ILE A 129 15.14 0.78 -30.25
CA ILE A 129 15.44 1.80 -29.24
C ILE A 129 16.65 2.64 -29.69
N THR A 130 17.73 2.02 -30.13
CA THR A 130 18.94 2.75 -30.54
C THR A 130 18.70 3.60 -31.78
N ASN A 131 17.99 3.10 -32.78
CA ASN A 131 17.66 3.88 -33.98
C ASN A 131 16.76 5.08 -33.66
N THR A 132 15.80 4.89 -32.74
CA THR A 132 14.91 5.97 -32.30
C THR A 132 15.70 7.05 -31.54
N LEU A 133 16.62 6.65 -30.66
CA LEU A 133 17.50 7.57 -29.95
C LEU A 133 18.44 8.32 -30.90
N ASP A 134 19.04 7.62 -31.86
CA ASP A 134 19.91 8.24 -32.87
C ASP A 134 19.16 9.27 -33.72
N ALA A 135 17.96 8.92 -34.19
CA ALA A 135 17.10 9.83 -34.94
C ALA A 135 16.66 11.03 -34.09
N TYR A 136 16.35 10.81 -32.81
CA TYR A 136 16.04 11.90 -31.88
C TYR A 136 17.24 12.85 -31.74
N ILE A 137 18.44 12.32 -31.51
CA ILE A 137 19.66 13.14 -31.41
C ILE A 137 19.88 13.94 -32.69
N ASP A 138 19.76 13.31 -33.86
CA ASP A 138 19.95 13.95 -35.17
C ASP A 138 18.97 15.10 -35.43
N GLN A 139 17.78 15.03 -34.86
CA GLN A 139 16.76 16.07 -34.96
C GLN A 139 16.83 17.10 -33.81
N SER A 140 17.57 16.78 -32.76
CA SER A 140 17.60 17.58 -31.52
C SER A 140 18.56 18.75 -31.56
N TYR A 141 19.37 18.95 -32.60
CA TYR A 141 20.32 20.06 -32.70
C TYR A 141 20.07 20.97 -33.91
N LYS A 142 20.52 22.23 -33.80
CA LYS A 142 20.58 23.19 -34.91
C LYS A 142 21.99 23.30 -35.44
N LEU A 143 22.08 23.35 -36.77
CA LEU A 143 23.34 23.57 -37.47
C LEU A 143 23.64 25.07 -37.53
N SER A 144 24.59 25.51 -36.71
CA SER A 144 25.22 26.83 -36.83
C SER A 144 26.65 26.69 -37.36
N ASN A 145 27.15 27.73 -38.05
CA ASN A 145 28.52 27.75 -38.55
C ASN A 145 29.58 27.77 -37.42
N SER A 146 29.17 28.08 -36.19
CA SER A 146 30.10 28.33 -35.08
C SER A 146 30.01 27.35 -33.92
N ASN A 147 28.83 26.81 -33.62
CA ASN A 147 28.57 25.96 -32.45
C ASN A 147 27.56 24.86 -32.82
N ILE A 148 27.47 23.83 -31.98
CA ILE A 148 26.43 22.81 -32.02
C ILE A 148 25.45 23.14 -30.88
N ASP A 149 24.29 23.71 -31.20
CA ASP A 149 23.31 24.09 -30.18
C ASP A 149 22.17 23.07 -30.19
N PHE A 150 21.85 22.44 -29.06
CA PHE A 150 20.65 21.61 -28.99
C PHE A 150 19.40 22.51 -28.95
N ASN A 151 18.31 22.01 -29.53
CA ASN A 151 17.00 22.66 -29.54
C ASN A 151 16.41 22.80 -28.13
N LYS A 152 16.86 21.96 -27.20
CA LYS A 152 16.41 21.86 -25.81
C LYS A 152 17.65 21.74 -24.92
N SER A 153 17.52 22.13 -23.65
CA SER A 153 18.61 21.96 -22.68
C SER A 153 18.96 20.48 -22.49
N ALA A 154 20.21 20.18 -22.12
CA ALA A 154 20.69 18.83 -21.86
C ALA A 154 19.74 18.02 -20.97
N LYS A 155 19.25 18.61 -19.87
CA LYS A 155 18.26 17.99 -18.98
C LYS A 155 16.98 17.54 -19.68
N LYS A 156 16.44 18.39 -20.56
CA LYS A 156 15.20 18.06 -21.27
C LYS A 156 15.46 17.04 -22.37
N THR A 157 16.61 17.11 -23.04
CA THR A 157 17.07 16.09 -24.00
C THR A 157 17.20 14.72 -23.31
N ILE A 158 17.83 14.66 -22.13
CA ILE A 158 17.93 13.43 -21.32
C ILE A 158 16.54 12.92 -20.92
N ALA A 159 15.64 13.81 -20.49
CA ALA A 159 14.28 13.42 -20.10
C ALA A 159 13.52 12.77 -21.27
N ASP A 160 13.57 13.37 -22.46
CA ASP A 160 12.93 12.82 -23.67
C ASP A 160 13.57 11.48 -24.08
N MET A 161 14.90 11.36 -24.00
CA MET A 161 15.59 10.09 -24.27
C MET A 161 15.21 9.01 -23.25
N ASN A 162 15.07 9.36 -21.97
CA ASN A 162 14.60 8.43 -20.95
C ASN A 162 13.19 7.91 -21.28
N GLU A 163 12.30 8.79 -21.71
CA GLU A 163 10.93 8.45 -22.12
C GLU A 163 10.92 7.48 -23.31
N ILE A 164 11.80 7.67 -24.30
CA ILE A 164 11.96 6.74 -25.43
C ILE A 164 12.32 5.33 -24.93
N VAL A 165 13.30 5.21 -24.03
CA VAL A 165 13.73 3.91 -23.51
C VAL A 165 12.64 3.27 -22.65
N ILE A 166 12.04 4.02 -21.73
CA ILE A 166 10.97 3.54 -20.84
C ILE A 166 9.78 3.04 -21.67
N THR A 167 9.36 3.81 -22.68
CA THR A 167 8.26 3.43 -23.58
C THR A 167 8.60 2.20 -24.41
N GLY A 168 9.81 2.16 -24.99
CA GLY A 168 10.29 1.00 -25.76
C GLY A 168 10.34 -0.28 -24.93
N MET A 169 10.68 -0.17 -23.64
CA MET A 169 10.74 -1.29 -22.69
C MET A 169 9.41 -1.61 -21.99
N SER A 170 8.32 -0.88 -22.27
CA SER A 170 7.05 -1.02 -21.55
C SER A 170 6.49 -2.45 -21.53
N GLN A 171 6.68 -3.19 -22.63
CA GLN A 171 6.25 -4.58 -22.82
C GLN A 171 7.28 -5.62 -22.32
N TYR A 172 8.43 -5.16 -21.83
CA TYR A 172 9.55 -6.01 -21.47
C TYR A 172 9.84 -5.94 -19.97
N ARG A 173 10.30 -7.05 -19.41
CA ARG A 173 10.72 -7.16 -18.02
C ARG A 173 12.01 -7.93 -17.91
N HIS A 174 12.85 -7.53 -16.97
CA HIS A 174 14.00 -8.33 -16.59
C HIS A 174 13.59 -9.40 -15.59
N ARG A 175 14.31 -10.52 -15.56
CA ARG A 175 14.16 -11.53 -14.49
C ARG A 175 14.43 -10.99 -13.08
N THR A 176 15.23 -9.93 -13.01
CA THR A 176 15.53 -9.19 -11.79
C THR A 176 14.80 -7.84 -11.78
N ARG A 177 14.70 -7.18 -10.63
CA ARG A 177 14.18 -5.80 -10.52
C ARG A 177 15.09 -4.72 -11.14
N PHE A 178 15.97 -5.12 -12.05
CA PHE A 178 16.80 -4.21 -12.80
C PHE A 178 15.90 -3.54 -13.83
N THR A 179 15.71 -2.23 -13.73
CA THR A 179 14.90 -1.46 -14.67
C THR A 179 15.67 -0.22 -15.06
N PHE A 180 15.52 0.19 -16.32
CA PHE A 180 16.05 1.47 -16.78
C PHE A 180 15.32 2.59 -16.03
N LYS A 181 16.08 3.47 -15.38
CA LYS A 181 15.54 4.64 -14.67
C LYS A 181 15.84 5.92 -15.42
N SER A 182 17.11 6.12 -15.75
CA SER A 182 17.59 7.23 -16.56
C SER A 182 18.95 6.90 -17.15
N PHE A 183 19.34 7.65 -18.17
CA PHE A 183 20.73 7.78 -18.58
C PHE A 183 21.59 8.35 -17.45
N SER A 184 22.89 8.07 -17.49
CA SER A 184 23.84 8.57 -16.51
C SER A 184 24.11 10.07 -16.64
N ASP A 185 24.56 10.70 -15.55
CA ASP A 185 25.02 12.09 -15.55
C ASP A 185 26.17 12.33 -16.55
N VAL A 186 26.91 11.27 -16.93
CA VAL A 186 27.99 11.37 -17.93
C VAL A 186 27.43 11.68 -19.31
N VAL A 187 26.25 11.17 -19.65
CA VAL A 187 25.54 11.52 -20.90
C VAL A 187 25.12 12.98 -20.87
N GLU A 188 24.58 13.47 -19.74
CA GLU A 188 24.23 14.89 -19.58
C GLU A 188 25.47 15.79 -19.75
N MET A 189 26.56 15.46 -19.07
CA MET A 189 27.83 16.18 -19.18
C MET A 189 28.38 16.18 -20.62
N LYS A 190 28.23 15.08 -21.37
CA LYS A 190 28.66 15.01 -22.77
C LYS A 190 27.83 15.92 -23.66
N ILE A 191 26.52 16.03 -23.42
CA ILE A 191 25.65 16.97 -24.16
C ILE A 191 26.08 18.42 -23.86
N ASP A 192 26.26 18.77 -22.59
CA ASP A 192 26.73 20.11 -22.19
C ASP A 192 28.12 20.44 -22.78
N GLN A 193 29.01 19.45 -22.85
CA GLN A 193 30.32 19.60 -23.49
C GLN A 193 30.19 19.89 -24.98
N ILE A 194 29.28 19.20 -25.68
CA ILE A 194 29.03 19.43 -27.12
C ILE A 194 28.49 20.85 -27.35
N GLU A 195 27.60 21.35 -26.49
CA GLU A 195 27.06 22.71 -26.58
C GLU A 195 28.10 23.81 -26.32
N SER A 196 28.95 23.61 -25.31
CA SER A 196 29.98 24.58 -24.92
C SER A 196 31.18 24.64 -25.88
N GLN A 197 31.32 23.65 -26.78
CA GLN A 197 32.45 23.56 -27.67
C GLN A 197 32.29 24.43 -28.92
N SER A 198 33.15 25.45 -29.04
CA SER A 198 33.19 26.27 -30.26
C SER A 198 33.88 25.56 -31.41
N LEU A 199 33.24 25.52 -32.57
CA LEU A 199 33.79 24.99 -33.83
C LEU A 199 34.79 25.96 -34.49
N LYS A 200 34.83 27.23 -34.06
CA LYS A 200 35.75 28.26 -34.58
C LYS A 200 37.19 28.07 -34.11
N SER A 201 37.41 27.56 -32.90
CA SER A 201 38.76 27.34 -32.36
C SER A 201 39.50 26.18 -33.06
N ILE A 202 38.76 25.20 -33.58
CA ILE A 202 39.28 23.99 -34.23
C ILE A 202 39.68 24.28 -35.68
N SER A 203 38.89 25.14 -36.33
CA SER A 203 39.14 25.74 -37.64
C SER A 203 40.52 26.42 -37.71
N ASN A 204 40.91 27.18 -36.69
CA ASN A 204 42.20 27.88 -36.65
C ASN A 204 43.42 26.96 -36.46
N ALA A 205 43.25 25.74 -35.93
CA ALA A 205 44.36 24.81 -35.70
C ALA A 205 44.77 24.03 -36.96
N ASN A 206 43.85 23.87 -37.94
CA ASN A 206 44.05 23.10 -39.17
C ASN A 206 44.03 23.94 -40.46
N ALA A 207 43.92 25.28 -40.33
CA ALA A 207 43.90 26.23 -41.44
C ALA A 207 45.15 26.23 -42.34
N ALA A 208 46.18 25.44 -42.02
CA ALA A 208 47.33 25.22 -42.89
C ALA A 208 47.04 24.34 -44.11
N ASN A 209 45.94 23.57 -44.14
CA ASN A 209 45.69 22.51 -45.15
C ASN A 209 44.36 22.60 -45.93
N GLY A 210 43.78 23.80 -46.09
CA GLY A 210 42.96 24.10 -47.28
C GLY A 210 41.47 23.71 -47.33
N ASP A 211 40.83 23.18 -46.27
CA ASP A 211 39.35 23.13 -46.22
C ASP A 211 38.79 23.22 -44.78
N ASP A 212 38.53 24.46 -44.38
CA ASP A 212 38.07 24.87 -43.05
C ASP A 212 36.61 24.45 -42.76
N ALA A 213 35.77 24.35 -43.81
CA ALA A 213 34.38 23.93 -43.67
C ALA A 213 34.25 22.41 -43.47
N GLY A 214 35.00 21.61 -44.25
CA GLY A 214 35.03 20.15 -44.12
C GLY A 214 35.55 19.70 -42.75
N THR A 215 36.58 20.37 -42.22
CA THR A 215 37.17 20.03 -40.91
C THR A 215 36.17 20.22 -39.75
N ARG A 216 35.34 21.27 -39.79
CA ARG A 216 34.29 21.49 -38.78
C ARG A 216 33.20 20.41 -38.82
N VAL A 217 32.80 19.99 -40.01
CA VAL A 217 31.80 18.94 -40.22
C VAL A 217 32.29 17.60 -39.67
N ILE A 218 33.53 17.21 -39.98
CA ILE A 218 34.14 15.97 -39.51
C ILE A 218 34.23 15.95 -37.97
N PHE A 219 34.65 17.06 -37.36
CA PHE A 219 34.76 17.15 -35.91
C PHE A 219 33.40 17.06 -35.21
N ARG A 220 32.38 17.74 -35.75
CA ARG A 220 30.99 17.63 -35.26
C ARG A 220 30.48 16.21 -35.32
N ASP A 221 30.62 15.57 -36.48
CA ASP A 221 30.12 14.21 -36.69
C ASP A 221 30.81 13.23 -35.73
N LYS A 222 32.10 13.46 -35.41
CA LYS A 222 32.81 12.71 -34.37
C LYS A 222 32.17 12.87 -32.99
N LEU A 223 31.91 14.10 -32.53
CA LEU A 223 31.32 14.35 -31.22
C LEU A 223 29.93 13.71 -31.06
N LEU A 224 29.09 13.83 -32.10
CA LEU A 224 27.77 13.24 -32.12
C LEU A 224 27.83 11.71 -32.17
N THR A 225 28.78 11.15 -32.93
CA THR A 225 29.02 9.70 -32.96
C THR A 225 29.43 9.17 -31.58
N GLU A 226 30.33 9.87 -30.88
CA GLU A 226 30.74 9.51 -29.51
C GLU A 226 29.55 9.54 -28.53
N LEU A 227 28.67 10.55 -28.63
CA LEU A 227 27.46 10.62 -27.81
C LEU A 227 26.52 9.45 -28.10
N LYS A 228 26.27 9.15 -29.39
CA LYS A 228 25.44 8.01 -29.80
C LYS A 228 26.01 6.68 -29.33
N GLU A 229 27.33 6.47 -29.43
CA GLU A 229 27.98 5.27 -28.92
C GLU A 229 27.85 5.13 -27.40
N MET A 230 27.99 6.23 -26.65
CA MET A 230 27.77 6.24 -25.20
C MET A 230 26.34 5.82 -24.85
N ILE A 231 25.34 6.41 -25.52
CA ILE A 231 23.93 6.11 -25.32
C ILE A 231 23.62 4.65 -25.67
N ARG A 232 24.08 4.17 -26.83
CA ARG A 232 23.92 2.76 -27.25
C ARG A 232 24.55 1.80 -26.24
N THR A 233 25.71 2.16 -25.69
CA THR A 233 26.40 1.36 -24.66
C THR A 233 25.57 1.29 -23.39
N GLU A 234 25.05 2.41 -22.90
CA GLU A 234 24.21 2.44 -21.71
C GLU A 234 22.92 1.64 -21.90
N VAL A 235 22.20 1.85 -23.00
CA VAL A 235 21.00 1.05 -23.33
C VAL A 235 21.34 -0.44 -23.41
N GLY A 236 22.46 -0.78 -24.05
CA GLY A 236 22.93 -2.16 -24.18
C GLY A 236 23.15 -2.85 -22.82
N GLN A 237 23.61 -2.14 -21.80
CA GLN A 237 23.79 -2.72 -20.45
C GLN A 237 22.46 -3.20 -19.83
N TYR A 238 21.35 -2.56 -20.19
CA TYR A 238 20.02 -2.99 -19.78
C TYR A 238 19.55 -4.15 -20.67
N LEU A 239 19.66 -4.04 -21.99
CA LEU A 239 19.08 -5.01 -22.93
C LEU A 239 19.87 -6.32 -23.08
N ASN A 240 21.16 -6.36 -22.72
CA ASN A 240 22.03 -7.55 -22.81
C ASN A 240 21.70 -8.67 -21.78
N ARG A 241 20.56 -8.59 -21.10
CA ARG A 241 20.15 -9.55 -20.07
C ARG A 241 18.97 -10.37 -20.55
N GLU A 242 18.68 -11.47 -19.86
CA GLU A 242 17.45 -12.23 -20.11
C GLU A 242 16.23 -11.30 -19.95
N LEU A 243 15.49 -11.16 -21.04
CA LEU A 243 14.29 -10.36 -21.15
C LEU A 243 13.07 -11.28 -21.21
N TYR A 244 12.02 -10.86 -20.51
CA TYR A 244 10.68 -11.39 -20.65
C TYR A 244 9.84 -10.39 -21.46
N ILE A 245 9.04 -10.89 -22.40
CA ILE A 245 8.13 -10.09 -23.22
C ILE A 245 6.69 -10.45 -22.87
N MET A 246 5.84 -9.43 -22.71
CA MET A 246 4.42 -9.59 -22.45
C MET A 246 3.76 -10.29 -23.64
N VAL A 247 2.97 -11.32 -23.37
CA VAL A 247 2.25 -12.08 -24.41
C VAL A 247 0.75 -11.99 -24.26
N ASP A 248 0.29 -11.69 -23.05
CA ASP A 248 -1.11 -11.71 -22.71
C ASP A 248 -1.33 -10.92 -21.43
N ASP A 249 -2.52 -10.38 -21.26
CA ASP A 249 -2.97 -9.77 -20.04
C ASP A 249 -4.42 -10.15 -19.73
N LYS A 250 -4.76 -10.07 -18.45
CA LYS A 250 -6.10 -10.28 -17.97
C LYS A 250 -6.48 -9.12 -17.08
N TYR A 251 -7.41 -8.33 -17.57
CA TYR A 251 -7.96 -7.19 -16.86
C TYR A 251 -9.35 -7.53 -16.31
N ILE A 252 -9.56 -7.24 -15.02
CA ILE A 252 -10.80 -7.48 -14.29
C ILE A 252 -11.23 -6.14 -13.70
N GLU A 253 -12.34 -5.60 -14.20
CA GLU A 253 -12.88 -4.31 -13.77
C GLU A 253 -13.79 -4.44 -12.55
N ASP A 254 -13.82 -3.36 -11.76
CA ASP A 254 -14.82 -3.10 -10.72
C ASP A 254 -15.00 -4.24 -9.70
N TYR A 255 -13.93 -4.97 -9.41
CA TYR A 255 -14.00 -6.17 -8.58
C TYR A 255 -14.18 -5.81 -7.10
N PRO A 256 -15.26 -6.27 -6.43
CA PRO A 256 -15.63 -5.79 -5.10
C PRO A 256 -14.72 -6.36 -4.00
N THR A 257 -14.51 -5.58 -2.93
CA THR A 257 -13.93 -6.08 -1.68
C THR A 257 -14.98 -6.63 -0.73
N GLU A 258 -14.53 -7.49 0.19
CA GLU A 258 -15.37 -7.98 1.29
C GLU A 258 -15.97 -6.80 2.07
N GLU A 259 -17.26 -6.90 2.36
CA GLU A 259 -17.92 -6.05 3.32
C GLU A 259 -17.69 -6.64 4.71
N LEU A 260 -16.94 -5.94 5.56
CA LEU A 260 -16.86 -6.31 6.97
C LEU A 260 -18.22 -6.00 7.59
N GLN A 261 -18.84 -7.01 8.22
CA GLN A 261 -20.11 -6.83 8.91
C GLN A 261 -19.99 -5.65 9.89
N ASN A 262 -20.96 -4.73 9.83
CA ASN A 262 -21.09 -3.65 10.81
C ASN A 262 -21.15 -4.25 12.22
N SER A 263 -20.04 -4.19 12.94
CA SER A 263 -19.95 -4.65 14.31
C SER A 263 -20.13 -3.47 15.25
N LEU A 264 -21.04 -3.61 16.22
CA LEU A 264 -21.21 -2.63 17.29
C LEU A 264 -20.28 -3.03 18.46
N PRO A 265 -19.26 -2.22 18.81
CA PRO A 265 -18.37 -2.55 19.91
C PRO A 265 -19.10 -2.29 21.22
N VAL A 266 -19.38 -3.36 21.95
CA VAL A 266 -19.99 -3.32 23.27
C VAL A 266 -18.90 -3.50 24.32
N ASN A 267 -18.84 -2.60 25.30
CA ASN A 267 -17.95 -2.71 26.43
C ASN A 267 -18.73 -3.18 27.66
N ILE A 268 -18.19 -4.19 28.35
CA ILE A 268 -18.73 -4.71 29.61
C ILE A 268 -17.59 -4.69 30.62
N GLY A 269 -17.81 -4.04 31.75
CA GLY A 269 -16.73 -3.81 32.68
C GLY A 269 -17.19 -3.57 34.11
N TYR A 270 -16.22 -3.22 34.94
CA TYR A 270 -16.43 -2.77 36.30
C TYR A 270 -15.74 -1.42 36.47
N GLY A 271 -16.45 -0.46 37.02
CA GLY A 271 -15.99 0.93 37.10
C GLY A 271 -16.76 1.69 38.15
N GLY A 272 -16.27 2.89 38.47
CA GLY A 272 -16.83 3.66 39.56
C GLY A 272 -16.63 5.16 39.42
N ALA A 273 -17.42 5.88 40.22
CA ALA A 273 -17.34 7.31 40.39
C ALA A 273 -16.48 7.65 41.59
N LEU A 274 -15.58 8.63 41.44
CA LEU A 274 -14.88 9.24 42.57
C LEU A 274 -15.77 10.35 43.13
N LEU A 275 -16.37 10.12 44.28
CA LEU A 275 -17.30 11.05 44.94
C LEU A 275 -16.55 12.17 45.67
N SER A 276 -15.33 11.88 46.13
CA SER A 276 -14.39 12.84 46.68
C SER A 276 -13.03 12.69 46.00
N THR A 277 -12.43 13.82 45.63
CA THR A 277 -11.08 13.88 45.06
C THR A 277 -10.01 14.20 46.10
N ASP A 278 -10.39 14.38 47.36
CA ASP A 278 -9.46 14.70 48.45
C ASP A 278 -8.73 13.46 48.95
N PHE A 279 -7.38 13.49 48.91
CA PHE A 279 -6.54 12.34 49.29
C PHE A 279 -6.67 11.92 50.77
N ASN A 280 -7.19 12.80 51.62
CA ASN A 280 -7.38 12.52 53.04
C ASN A 280 -8.76 11.92 53.36
N ASP A 281 -9.71 12.00 52.41
CA ASP A 281 -11.09 11.52 52.57
C ASP A 281 -11.58 10.95 51.23
N PHE A 282 -10.98 9.84 50.83
CA PHE A 282 -11.21 9.20 49.54
C PHE A 282 -12.53 8.41 49.58
N ASN A 283 -13.55 8.95 48.93
CA ASN A 283 -14.86 8.30 48.79
C ASN A 283 -15.16 7.97 47.33
N TYR A 284 -15.65 6.76 47.09
CA TYR A 284 -15.96 6.26 45.76
C TYR A 284 -17.15 5.32 45.80
N THR A 285 -17.80 5.17 44.66
CA THR A 285 -18.81 4.13 44.45
C THR A 285 -18.55 3.41 43.14
N ALA A 286 -18.86 2.11 43.07
CA ALA A 286 -18.49 1.28 41.92
C ALA A 286 -19.52 0.20 41.64
N GLY A 287 -19.64 -0.17 40.37
CA GLY A 287 -20.57 -1.18 39.88
C GLY A 287 -20.17 -1.72 38.50
N PRO A 288 -20.82 -2.80 38.05
CA PRO A 288 -20.68 -3.27 36.70
C PRO A 288 -21.34 -2.28 35.73
N TYR A 289 -20.72 -2.07 34.56
CA TYR A 289 -21.24 -1.17 33.53
C TYR A 289 -21.28 -1.84 32.16
N LEU A 290 -22.18 -1.32 31.32
CA LEU A 290 -22.38 -1.70 29.94
C LEU A 290 -22.42 -0.44 29.08
N GLY A 291 -21.72 -0.45 27.96
CA GLY A 291 -21.74 0.68 27.04
C GLY A 291 -21.29 0.33 25.63
N LEU A 292 -21.29 1.36 24.79
CA LEU A 292 -20.85 1.31 23.40
C LEU A 292 -19.53 2.07 23.27
N SER A 293 -18.60 1.53 22.48
CA SER A 293 -17.32 2.19 22.17
C SER A 293 -17.27 2.60 20.71
N PHE A 294 -16.84 3.83 20.45
CA PHE A 294 -16.63 4.36 19.11
C PHE A 294 -15.12 4.65 18.93
N PRO A 295 -14.38 3.84 18.15
CA PRO A 295 -12.95 4.04 17.96
C PRO A 295 -12.67 5.32 17.15
N PHE A 296 -11.62 6.07 17.54
CA PHE A 296 -11.23 7.29 16.83
C PHE A 296 -10.43 7.02 15.55
N GLY A 297 -9.74 5.88 15.47
CA GLY A 297 -8.90 5.52 14.32
C GLY A 297 -9.42 4.28 13.61
N LYS A 298 -9.40 4.32 12.27
CA LYS A 298 -9.56 3.12 11.43
C LYS A 298 -8.31 2.26 11.51
N GLU A 299 -8.45 0.93 11.45
CA GLU A 299 -7.31 0.01 11.32
C GLU A 299 -6.51 0.39 10.07
N GLY A 300 -5.19 0.56 10.22
CA GLY A 300 -4.31 1.04 9.14
C GLY A 300 -4.07 2.56 9.08
N SER A 301 -4.64 3.36 9.99
CA SER A 301 -4.28 4.78 10.15
C SER A 301 -2.84 4.97 10.65
N GLN A 302 -2.17 6.09 10.34
CA GLN A 302 -0.76 6.30 10.69
C GLN A 302 -0.49 6.40 12.21
N SER A 303 -1.49 6.78 13.03
CA SER A 303 -1.31 6.95 14.49
C SER A 303 -1.76 5.72 15.29
N LYS A 304 -0.79 4.95 15.79
CA LYS A 304 -1.04 3.81 16.71
C LYS A 304 -1.80 4.20 17.98
N PHE A 305 -1.67 5.46 18.43
CA PHE A 305 -2.40 5.96 19.59
C PHE A 305 -3.89 6.13 19.26
N LEU A 306 -4.23 6.81 18.15
CA LEU A 306 -5.62 7.02 17.74
C LEU A 306 -6.34 5.71 17.40
N GLN A 307 -5.64 4.73 16.84
CA GLN A 307 -6.18 3.38 16.62
C GLN A 307 -6.60 2.67 17.92
N ARG A 308 -5.97 2.99 19.06
CA ARG A 308 -6.26 2.38 20.36
C ARG A 308 -7.22 3.18 21.22
N SER A 309 -7.48 4.43 20.85
CA SER A 309 -8.36 5.33 21.57
C SER A 309 -9.80 5.25 21.06
N SER A 310 -10.77 5.31 21.97
CA SER A 310 -12.20 5.31 21.68
C SER A 310 -12.95 6.29 22.56
N LEU A 311 -14.13 6.69 22.11
CA LEU A 311 -15.13 7.36 22.92
C LEU A 311 -16.16 6.33 23.36
N SER A 312 -16.40 6.22 24.66
CA SER A 312 -17.26 5.20 25.27
C SER A 312 -18.42 5.88 25.98
N PHE A 313 -19.65 5.40 25.77
CA PHE A 313 -20.84 5.85 26.50
C PHE A 313 -21.66 4.67 26.97
N GLY A 314 -22.26 4.75 28.14
CA GLY A 314 -23.04 3.65 28.66
C GLY A 314 -23.72 3.94 29.98
N VAL A 315 -24.13 2.85 30.61
CA VAL A 315 -24.85 2.83 31.88
C VAL A 315 -24.13 1.98 32.91
N ILE A 316 -24.20 2.39 34.17
CA ILE A 316 -23.85 1.51 35.29
C ILE A 316 -25.11 0.69 35.61
N LEU A 317 -24.96 -0.63 35.67
CA LEU A 317 -26.07 -1.57 35.77
C LEU A 317 -26.70 -1.58 37.17
N ASP A 318 -25.95 -1.16 38.18
CA ASP A 318 -26.45 -0.98 39.54
C ASP A 318 -27.23 0.33 39.64
N GLN A 319 -28.53 0.23 39.92
CA GLN A 319 -29.43 1.39 40.06
C GLN A 319 -29.19 2.17 41.36
N ASN A 320 -28.67 1.51 42.38
CA ASN A 320 -28.36 2.10 43.69
C ASN A 320 -26.89 1.83 44.00
N LEU A 321 -26.07 2.85 43.80
CA LEU A 321 -24.67 2.90 44.13
C LEU A 321 -24.52 3.48 45.53
N PHE A 322 -23.84 2.79 46.43
CA PHE A 322 -23.64 3.25 47.80
C PHE A 322 -22.22 3.80 47.97
N ASP A 323 -22.10 4.87 48.73
CA ASP A 323 -20.82 5.40 49.18
C ASP A 323 -20.37 4.75 50.51
N GLN A 324 -19.24 5.18 51.06
CA GLN A 324 -18.72 4.62 52.32
C GLN A 324 -19.59 4.93 53.54
N ASP A 325 -20.38 6.01 53.49
CA ASP A 325 -21.30 6.45 54.54
C ASP A 325 -22.73 5.91 54.33
N ASN A 326 -22.90 4.96 53.40
CA ASN A 326 -24.15 4.32 53.04
C ASN A 326 -25.21 5.28 52.47
N VAL A 327 -24.78 6.40 51.90
CA VAL A 327 -25.59 7.31 51.09
C VAL A 327 -25.81 6.68 49.71
N ALA A 328 -27.07 6.60 49.31
CA ALA A 328 -27.44 6.03 48.02
C ALA A 328 -27.36 7.09 46.90
N TYR A 329 -26.73 6.70 45.79
CA TYR A 329 -26.65 7.42 44.54
C TYR A 329 -27.31 6.60 43.43
N THR A 330 -28.09 7.25 42.58
CA THR A 330 -28.75 6.66 41.42
C THR A 330 -28.40 7.48 40.17
N GLY A 331 -29.09 7.24 39.05
CA GLY A 331 -28.94 8.08 37.86
C GLY A 331 -30.15 8.94 37.56
N PRO A 332 -29.94 10.09 36.91
CA PRO A 332 -30.99 11.07 36.66
C PRO A 332 -32.02 10.61 35.60
N ILE A 333 -31.70 9.58 34.82
CA ILE A 333 -32.54 9.08 33.74
C ILE A 333 -33.05 7.69 34.13
N PHE A 334 -34.32 7.61 34.52
CA PHE A 334 -34.99 6.37 34.96
C PHE A 334 -34.25 5.60 36.09
N GLY A 335 -33.51 6.30 36.96
CA GLY A 335 -32.75 5.67 38.04
C GLY A 335 -31.50 4.91 37.56
N VAL A 336 -31.01 5.20 36.35
CA VAL A 336 -29.86 4.50 35.75
C VAL A 336 -28.68 5.47 35.61
N PRO A 337 -27.58 5.27 36.35
CA PRO A 337 -26.38 6.08 36.20
C PRO A 337 -25.82 5.98 34.78
N VAL A 338 -25.47 7.13 34.18
CA VAL A 338 -24.91 7.20 32.83
C VAL A 338 -23.49 7.74 32.86
N TYR A 339 -22.62 7.22 31.99
CA TYR A 339 -21.24 7.68 31.88
C TYR A 339 -20.85 7.99 30.44
N GLY A 340 -19.86 8.88 30.32
CA GLY A 340 -19.13 9.17 29.08
C GLY A 340 -17.63 9.19 29.36
N ALA A 341 -16.85 8.42 28.61
CA ALA A 341 -15.44 8.22 28.88
C ALA A 341 -14.59 8.11 27.62
N LEU A 342 -13.32 8.47 27.75
CA LEU A 342 -12.29 8.14 26.77
C LEU A 342 -11.69 6.79 27.16
N GLY A 343 -11.77 5.83 26.24
CA GLY A 343 -11.24 4.48 26.39
C GLY A 343 -9.89 4.34 25.69
N TYR A 344 -8.94 3.65 26.32
CA TYR A 344 -7.68 3.24 25.70
C TYR A 344 -7.50 1.73 25.77
N ARG A 345 -7.25 1.10 24.63
CA ARG A 345 -7.02 -0.35 24.50
C ARG A 345 -5.60 -0.70 24.98
N ALA A 346 -5.49 -1.09 26.26
CA ALA A 346 -4.24 -1.48 26.90
C ALA A 346 -3.78 -2.88 26.44
N PHE A 347 -4.73 -3.82 26.26
CA PHE A 347 -4.49 -5.17 25.72
C PHE A 347 -5.55 -5.53 24.65
N ARG A 348 -5.41 -6.66 23.96
CA ARG A 348 -6.26 -7.04 22.80
C ARG A 348 -7.76 -6.83 23.02
N PHE A 349 -8.29 -7.14 24.20
CA PHE A 349 -9.70 -6.96 24.56
C PHE A 349 -9.93 -6.09 25.81
N ILE A 350 -8.86 -5.70 26.54
CA ILE A 350 -8.98 -4.92 27.79
C ILE A 350 -8.82 -3.44 27.51
N ARG A 351 -9.80 -2.65 27.94
CA ARG A 351 -9.79 -1.19 27.90
C ARG A 351 -9.75 -0.58 29.29
N VAL A 352 -9.02 0.52 29.40
CA VAL A 352 -9.11 1.45 30.53
C VAL A 352 -9.93 2.64 30.06
N ASN A 353 -10.99 2.97 30.79
CA ASN A 353 -11.87 4.09 30.49
C ASN A 353 -11.73 5.13 31.60
N ALA A 354 -11.57 6.40 31.20
CA ALA A 354 -11.51 7.53 32.10
C ALA A 354 -12.42 8.64 31.56
N GLY A 355 -13.26 9.22 32.41
CA GLY A 355 -14.23 10.21 31.98
C GLY A 355 -15.07 10.75 33.11
N VAL A 356 -16.37 10.88 32.86
CA VAL A 356 -17.34 11.40 33.81
C VAL A 356 -18.58 10.52 33.87
N THR A 357 -19.21 10.48 35.02
CA THR A 357 -20.51 9.85 35.25
C THR A 357 -21.45 10.84 35.91
N VAL A 358 -22.74 10.72 35.60
CA VAL A 358 -23.78 11.57 36.16
C VAL A 358 -24.58 10.77 37.18
N LEU A 359 -24.57 11.23 38.43
CA LEU A 359 -25.23 10.60 39.56
C LEU A 359 -26.24 11.55 40.20
N GLU A 360 -27.28 11.00 40.79
CA GLU A 360 -28.27 11.70 41.59
C GLU A 360 -28.23 11.17 43.02
N ASN A 361 -28.06 12.05 44.00
CA ASN A 361 -28.10 11.66 45.41
C ASN A 361 -29.56 11.43 45.84
N VAL A 362 -29.90 10.22 46.28
CA VAL A 362 -31.29 9.82 46.59
C VAL A 362 -31.87 10.61 47.76
N GLY A 363 -31.04 11.05 48.72
CA GLY A 363 -31.50 11.80 49.89
C GLY A 363 -31.76 13.29 49.64
N THR A 364 -31.11 13.87 48.61
CA THR A 364 -31.17 15.32 48.31
C THR A 364 -31.73 15.65 46.94
N SER A 365 -31.93 14.65 46.08
CA SER A 365 -32.32 14.79 44.66
C SER A 365 -31.40 15.74 43.86
N ASN A 366 -30.14 15.84 44.28
CA ASN A 366 -29.17 16.70 43.62
C ASN A 366 -28.40 15.91 42.56
N ILE A 367 -28.38 16.42 41.33
CA ILE A 367 -27.65 15.83 40.20
C ILE A 367 -26.22 16.37 40.21
N GLN A 368 -25.26 15.45 40.17
CA GLN A 368 -23.83 15.76 40.25
C GLN A 368 -23.05 15.00 39.18
N VAL A 369 -21.98 15.61 38.70
CA VAL A 369 -21.05 15.02 37.75
C VAL A 369 -19.79 14.64 38.49
N HIS A 370 -19.41 13.37 38.40
CA HIS A 370 -18.27 12.81 39.11
C HIS A 370 -17.26 12.22 38.13
N PRO A 371 -15.94 12.29 38.40
CA PRO A 371 -14.94 11.58 37.63
C PRO A 371 -15.22 10.07 37.62
N PHE A 372 -15.14 9.45 36.44
CA PHE A 372 -15.35 8.02 36.23
C PHE A 372 -14.05 7.34 35.81
N ILE A 373 -13.77 6.18 36.43
CA ILE A 373 -12.69 5.29 36.02
C ILE A 373 -13.23 3.87 35.95
N GLY A 374 -12.90 3.14 34.89
CA GLY A 374 -13.34 1.76 34.73
C GLY A 374 -12.43 0.90 33.86
N ILE A 375 -12.52 -0.40 34.04
CA ILE A 375 -11.86 -1.40 33.21
C ILE A 375 -12.95 -2.25 32.53
N SER A 376 -12.85 -2.45 31.22
CA SER A 376 -13.82 -3.27 30.47
C SER A 376 -13.16 -4.23 29.49
N ALA A 377 -13.91 -5.29 29.18
CA ALA A 377 -13.72 -6.09 27.99
C ALA A 377 -14.56 -5.50 26.84
N GLU A 378 -13.95 -5.33 25.66
CA GLU A 378 -14.66 -4.96 24.44
C GLU A 378 -15.00 -6.21 23.62
N LEU A 379 -16.28 -6.33 23.25
CA LEU A 379 -16.83 -7.38 22.41
C LEU A 379 -17.48 -6.74 21.18
N ASN A 380 -17.07 -7.19 19.99
CA ASN A 380 -17.69 -6.73 18.74
C ASN A 380 -18.91 -7.62 18.44
N LEU A 381 -20.12 -7.05 18.55
CA LEU A 381 -21.35 -7.76 18.20
C LEU A 381 -21.70 -7.45 16.74
N SER A 382 -21.75 -8.48 15.90
CA SER A 382 -22.31 -8.38 14.55
C SER A 382 -23.83 -8.30 14.63
N LEU A 383 -24.41 -7.17 14.25
CA LEU A 383 -25.86 -7.05 14.11
C LEU A 383 -26.26 -7.28 12.65
N SER A 384 -26.89 -8.43 12.37
CA SER A 384 -27.71 -8.57 11.17
C SER A 384 -29.08 -7.94 11.47
N LEU A 385 -29.28 -6.68 11.09
CA LEU A 385 -30.64 -6.12 11.10
C LEU A 385 -31.48 -6.90 10.09
N ALA A 386 -32.59 -7.49 10.54
CA ALA A 386 -33.59 -8.02 9.64
C ALA A 386 -34.05 -6.87 8.74
N LYS A 387 -33.90 -7.04 7.44
CA LYS A 387 -34.34 -6.08 6.43
C LYS A 387 -35.86 -6.24 6.32
N GLU A 388 -36.63 -5.25 6.78
CA GLU A 388 -38.05 -5.11 6.44
C GLU A 388 -38.23 -4.69 4.98
#